data_AF-C7IWN1-F1
#
_entry.id   AF-C7IWN1-F1
#
_cell.length_a   1.000
_cell.length_b   1.000
_cell.length_c   1.000
_cell.angle_alpha   90.00
_cell.angle_beta   90.00
_cell.angle_gamma   90.00
#
_symmetry.space_group_name_H-M   'P 1'
#
loop_
_entity.id
_entity.type
_entity.pdbx_description
1 polymer ?
#
loop_
_entity_poly.entity_id
_entity_poly.type
_entity_poly.pdbx_seq_one_letter_code
_entity_poly.pdbx_strand_id
1 'polypeptide(L)'
;MQTFFFVGFEEPLMACCGHGGPPYNYDFNVSCLGAGYRVCEDGSKFVSWDGVHYTDAANAVVAGKILSADYSRPKLPFSYFCSA
;
A
#
# COMPACT_ATOMS: atom_id res chain seq x y z
N MET A 1 20.49 -5.10 -14.45
CA MET A 1 19.71 -6.32 -14.12
C MET A 1 18.85 -5.98 -12.92
N GLN A 2 17.63 -5.50 -13.17
CA GLN A 2 16.75 -4.92 -12.14
C GLN A 2 15.81 -6.03 -11.66
N THR A 3 16.29 -6.83 -10.72
CA THR A 3 15.49 -7.89 -10.11
C THR A 3 14.48 -7.28 -9.16
N PHE A 4 13.22 -7.44 -9.54
CA PHE A 4 12.01 -7.30 -8.74
C PHE A 4 12.09 -8.24 -7.52
N PHE A 5 12.89 -7.90 -6.51
CA PHE A 5 12.75 -8.53 -5.21
C PHE A 5 11.43 -8.02 -4.62
N PHE A 6 10.52 -8.95 -4.37
CA PHE A 6 9.28 -8.85 -3.61
C PHE A 6 9.22 -7.58 -2.76
N VAL A 7 8.15 -6.80 -2.92
CA VAL A 7 7.85 -5.75 -1.94
C VAL A 7 7.74 -6.48 -0.59
N GLY A 8 8.72 -6.30 0.27
CA GLY A 8 9.00 -7.15 1.43
C GLY A 8 8.03 -6.94 2.59
N PHE A 9 6.73 -6.88 2.29
CA PHE A 9 5.69 -6.78 3.29
C PHE A 9 5.67 -8.06 4.12
N GLU A 10 5.99 -7.92 5.42
CA GLU A 10 5.96 -9.02 6.38
C GLU A 10 4.52 -9.38 6.76
N GLU A 11 3.61 -8.41 6.72
CA GLU A 11 2.22 -8.54 7.17
C GLU A 11 1.24 -8.11 6.06
N PRO A 12 1.15 -8.85 4.94
CA PRO A 12 0.42 -8.41 3.74
C PRO A 12 -1.11 -8.41 3.89
N LEU A 13 -1.65 -9.16 4.85
CA LEU A 13 -3.09 -9.26 5.08
C LEU A 13 -3.59 -8.42 6.25
N MET A 14 -2.70 -8.03 7.16
CA MET A 14 -3.05 -7.23 8.32
C MET A 14 -3.18 -5.74 7.94
N ALA A 15 -4.10 -5.03 8.58
CA ALA A 15 -4.10 -3.58 8.62
C ALA A 15 -3.13 -3.08 9.71
N CYS A 16 -2.29 -2.10 9.36
CA CYS A 16 -1.35 -1.50 10.31
C CYS A 16 -2.09 -0.82 11.47
N CYS A 17 -3.08 0.02 11.16
CA CYS A 17 -3.97 0.63 12.11
C CYS A 17 -5.33 -0.08 12.09
N GLY A 18 -5.75 -0.64 13.22
CA GLY A 18 -7.07 -1.26 13.30
C GLY A 18 -7.29 -2.10 14.56
N HIS A 19 -8.29 -2.95 14.52
CA HIS A 19 -8.81 -3.69 15.67
C HIS A 19 -9.26 -5.11 15.26
N GLY A 20 -9.38 -6.02 16.23
CA GLY A 20 -9.84 -7.39 16.01
C GLY A 20 -8.72 -8.43 15.83
N GLY A 21 -7.48 -8.01 15.57
CA GLY A 21 -6.33 -8.91 15.45
C GLY A 21 -6.32 -9.75 14.16
N PRO A 22 -5.47 -10.79 14.08
CA PRO A 22 -5.29 -11.57 12.86
C PRO A 22 -6.57 -12.26 12.36
N PRO A 23 -6.72 -12.45 11.03
CA PRO A 23 -5.69 -12.23 10.00
C PRO A 23 -5.75 -10.85 9.31
N TYR A 24 -6.70 -9.99 9.66
CA TYR A 24 -6.92 -8.72 8.95
C TYR A 24 -6.78 -7.46 9.80
N ASN A 25 -7.00 -7.56 11.12
CA ASN A 25 -6.99 -6.42 12.04
C ASN A 25 -7.87 -5.24 11.58
N TYR A 26 -9.03 -5.54 10.99
CA TYR A 26 -9.99 -4.55 10.52
C TYR A 26 -11.35 -4.76 11.19
N ASP A 27 -11.90 -3.69 11.75
CA ASP A 27 -13.27 -3.62 12.28
C ASP A 27 -13.89 -2.30 11.85
N PHE A 28 -14.97 -2.37 11.07
CA PHE A 28 -15.67 -1.18 10.56
C PHE A 28 -16.21 -0.27 11.67
N ASN A 29 -16.44 -0.80 12.88
CA ASN A 29 -16.91 -0.01 14.02
C ASN A 29 -15.78 0.69 14.79
N VAL A 30 -14.51 0.33 14.54
CA VAL A 30 -13.34 0.85 15.25
C VAL A 30 -12.38 1.46 14.24
N SER A 31 -12.62 2.73 13.90
CA SER A 31 -11.74 3.48 13.00
C SER A 31 -10.45 3.93 13.68
N CYS A 32 -9.44 4.26 12.88
CA CYS A 32 -8.17 4.87 13.30
C CYS A 32 -8.30 6.29 13.89
N LEU A 33 -9.51 6.84 13.93
CA LEU A 33 -9.84 8.10 14.60
C LEU A 33 -10.59 7.88 15.93
N GLY A 34 -11.03 6.64 16.19
CA GLY A 34 -11.80 6.25 17.38
C GLY A 34 -10.93 5.78 18.54
N ALA A 35 -11.53 5.14 19.54
CA ALA A 35 -10.81 4.51 20.64
C ALA A 35 -10.72 2.99 20.42
N GLY A 36 -9.63 2.37 20.88
CA GLY A 36 -9.47 0.91 20.88
C GLY A 36 -8.76 0.32 19.66
N TYR A 37 -8.35 1.14 18.68
CA TYR A 37 -7.45 0.70 17.62
C TYR A 37 -6.02 0.50 18.16
N ARG A 38 -5.24 -0.30 17.44
CA ARG A 38 -3.79 -0.41 17.58
C ARG A 38 -3.14 -0.03 16.26
N VAL A 39 -1.98 0.62 16.32
CA VAL A 39 -1.15 0.94 15.15
C VAL A 39 0.09 0.09 15.20
N CYS A 40 0.52 -0.41 14.05
CA CYS A 40 1.77 -1.11 13.88
C CYS A 40 2.97 -0.18 14.12
N GLU A 41 4.13 -0.75 14.48
CA GLU A 41 5.34 0.04 14.71
C GLU A 41 5.99 0.51 13.40
N ASP A 42 5.91 -0.31 12.35
CA ASP A 42 6.52 -0.05 11.05
C ASP A 42 5.53 -0.29 9.91
N GLY A 43 4.96 0.79 9.39
CA GLY A 43 3.99 0.77 8.29
C GLY A 43 4.57 0.31 6.96
N SER A 44 5.89 0.27 6.79
CA SER A 44 6.53 -0.19 5.54
C SER A 44 6.38 -1.70 5.31
N LYS A 45 6.07 -2.44 6.38
CA LYS A 45 5.87 -3.90 6.38
C LYS A 45 4.44 -4.33 6.05
N PHE A 46 3.51 -3.39 5.95
CA PHE A 46 2.08 -3.64 5.75
C PHE A 46 1.63 -3.12 4.38
N VAL A 47 0.70 -3.84 3.76
CA VAL A 47 0.02 -3.36 2.54
C VAL A 47 -1.10 -2.38 2.90
N SER A 48 -1.90 -2.73 3.91
CA SER A 48 -3.09 -1.98 4.31
C SER A 48 -2.79 -1.08 5.50
N TRP A 49 -3.20 0.19 5.41
CA TRP A 49 -3.16 1.14 6.51
C TRP A 49 -4.28 0.86 7.50
N ASP A 50 -5.55 0.90 7.06
CA ASP A 50 -6.73 0.86 7.94
C ASP A 50 -7.82 -0.14 7.48
N GLY A 51 -7.48 -1.03 6.55
CA GLY A 51 -8.44 -1.94 5.91
C GLY A 51 -9.10 -1.36 4.66
N VAL A 52 -8.93 -0.07 4.37
CA VAL A 52 -9.50 0.61 3.19
C VAL A 52 -8.42 1.28 2.33
N HIS A 53 -7.43 1.90 2.97
CA HIS A 53 -6.34 2.63 2.32
C HIS A 53 -5.04 1.83 2.33
N TYR A 54 -4.20 2.02 1.31
CA TYR A 54 -2.84 1.49 1.29
C TYR A 54 -1.90 2.33 2.16
N THR A 55 -0.88 1.68 2.72
CA THR A 55 0.26 2.38 3.35
C THR A 55 1.05 3.17 2.31
N ASP A 56 1.87 4.12 2.76
CA ASP A 56 2.76 4.88 1.88
C ASP A 56 3.72 3.96 1.10
N ALA A 57 4.22 2.90 1.73
CA ALA A 57 5.08 1.92 1.08
C ALA A 57 4.35 1.16 -0.04
N ALA A 58 3.12 0.73 0.19
CA ALA A 58 2.28 0.10 -0.84
C ALA A 58 1.92 1.08 -1.96
N ASN A 59 1.56 2.32 -1.62
CA ASN A 59 1.30 3.38 -2.60
C ASN A 59 2.54 3.70 -3.45
N ALA A 60 3.75 3.73 -2.88
CA ALA A 60 4.98 3.94 -3.63
C ALA A 60 5.22 2.85 -4.68
N VAL A 61 4.88 1.60 -4.36
CA VAL A 61 4.93 0.50 -5.34
C VAL A 61 3.92 0.69 -6.45
N VAL A 62 2.65 0.97 -6.12
CA VAL A 62 1.60 1.20 -7.12
C VAL A 62 1.99 2.37 -8.05
N ALA A 63 2.44 3.48 -7.48
CA ALA A 63 2.93 4.63 -8.22
C ALA A 63 4.11 4.25 -9.13
N GLY A 64 5.07 3.48 -8.64
CA GLY A 64 6.19 2.98 -9.45
C GLY A 64 5.74 2.12 -10.64
N LYS A 65 4.70 1.29 -10.47
CA LYS A 65 4.12 0.51 -11.57
C LYS A 65 3.41 1.39 -12.59
N ILE A 66 2.67 2.41 -12.14
CA ILE A 66 2.04 3.38 -13.04
C ILE A 66 3.09 4.14 -13.86
N LEU A 67 4.13 4.66 -13.19
CA LEU A 67 5.21 5.42 -13.83
C LEU A 67 6.05 4.59 -14.81
N SER A 68 6.12 3.27 -14.63
CA SER A 68 6.78 2.36 -15.57
C SER A 68 6.07 2.26 -16.94
N ALA A 69 4.78 2.63 -17.01
CA ALA A 69 3.90 2.42 -18.16
C ALA A 69 3.72 0.95 -18.62
N ASP A 70 4.28 -0.03 -17.89
CA ASP A 70 4.21 -1.45 -18.26
C ASP A 70 2.78 -2.00 -18.30
N TYR A 71 1.91 -1.43 -17.46
CA TYR A 71 0.51 -1.80 -17.32
C TYR A 71 -0.46 -0.86 -18.06
N SER A 72 0.05 0.14 -18.78
CA SER A 72 -0.76 1.10 -19.53
C SER A 72 -1.06 0.62 -20.96
N ARG A 73 -2.21 0.98 -21.50
CA ARG A 73 -2.56 0.78 -22.92
C ARG A 73 -3.16 2.07 -23.49
N PRO A 74 -2.49 2.76 -24.44
CA PRO A 74 -1.13 2.47 -24.96
C PRO A 74 -0.03 2.63 -23.88
N LYS A 75 1.12 1.98 -24.09
CA LYS A 75 2.30 2.09 -23.21
C LYS A 75 3.03 3.41 -23.46
N LEU A 76 2.46 4.51 -22.95
CA LEU A 76 3.05 5.85 -23.04
C LEU A 76 3.88 6.14 -21.80
N PRO A 77 5.21 6.34 -21.91
CA PRO A 77 6.02 6.75 -20.77
C PRO A 77 5.59 8.14 -20.32
N PHE A 78 5.74 8.45 -19.02
CA PHE A 78 5.30 9.74 -18.48
C PHE A 78 5.92 10.95 -19.20
N SER A 79 7.17 10.83 -19.68
CA SER A 79 7.87 11.85 -20.46
C SER A 79 7.17 12.24 -21.77
N TYR A 80 6.31 11.37 -22.31
CA TYR A 80 5.47 11.68 -23.47
C TYR A 80 4.65 12.96 -23.24
N PHE A 81 4.17 13.18 -22.01
CA PHE A 81 3.35 14.34 -21.66
C PHE A 81 4.16 15.60 -21.31
N CYS A 82 5.48 15.48 -21.19
CA CYS A 82 6.36 16.60 -20.83
C CYS A 82 6.96 17.34 -22.04
N SER A 83 6.62 16.90 -23.26
CA SER A 83 7.09 17.50 -24.50
C SER A 83 6.08 18.54 -24.98
N ALA A 84 6.06 19.70 -24.32
CA ALA A 84 5.35 20.90 -24.79
C ALA A 84 6.32 21.80 -25.57
#